data_AF-A0A6B2DH33-F1
#
_entry.id   AF-A0A6B2DH33-F1
#
_cell.length_a   1.000
_cell.length_b   1.000
_cell.length_c   1.000
_cell.angle_alpha   90.00
_cell.angle_beta   90.00
_cell.angle_gamma   90.00
#
_symmetry.space_group_name_H-M   'P 1'
#
loop_
_entity.id
_entity.type
_entity.pdbx_description
1 polymer ?
#
loop_
_entity_poly.entity_id
_entity_poly.type
_entity_poly.pdbx_seq_one_letter_code
_entity_poly.pdbx_strand_id
1 'polypeptide(L)'
;MPTGLPVATAELTERERKLLQRAPRGAVESDVRQVVRLAVAPVSVRFAVVAARTWREGLVKAGRFAPFCARAMLLPAAPSDLDDARVQAGFYGIGICVFSSGKLQMLAEPERYARRRHSSAQWWFAEEIYQQLTATGEELAAGG
;
A
#
# COMPACT_ATOMS: atom_id res chain seq x y z
N MET A 1 21.24 -4.91 3.29
CA MET A 1 21.36 -4.93 4.76
C MET A 1 19.99 -5.21 5.40
N PRO A 2 19.93 -6.10 6.41
CA PRO A 2 18.74 -6.31 7.24
C PRO A 2 18.37 -5.03 8.02
N THR A 3 17.08 -4.84 8.27
CA THR A 3 16.56 -3.71 9.06
C THR A 3 16.81 -3.94 10.55
N GLY A 4 17.28 -2.91 11.26
CA GLY A 4 17.44 -2.91 12.72
C GLY A 4 18.58 -3.79 13.25
N LEU A 5 19.33 -4.45 12.37
CA LEU A 5 20.47 -5.29 12.74
C LEU A 5 21.78 -4.60 12.36
N PRO A 6 22.79 -4.60 13.26
CA PRO A 6 24.11 -4.09 12.94
C PRO A 6 24.80 -4.98 11.91
N VAL A 7 25.40 -4.37 10.91
CA VAL A 7 26.28 -5.02 9.94
C VAL A 7 27.65 -4.34 10.01
N ALA A 8 28.72 -5.14 10.06
CA ALA A 8 30.07 -4.60 10.16
C ALA A 8 30.43 -3.81 8.90
N THR A 9 30.99 -2.61 9.06
CA THR A 9 31.38 -1.72 7.95
C THR A 9 32.42 -2.38 7.03
N ALA A 10 33.21 -3.32 7.58
CA ALA A 10 34.19 -4.12 6.85
C ALA A 10 33.55 -5.13 5.88
N GLU A 11 32.33 -5.61 6.16
CA GLU A 11 31.60 -6.55 5.29
C GLU A 11 30.93 -5.88 4.10
N LEU A 12 30.84 -4.54 4.12
CA LEU A 12 30.25 -3.78 3.02
C LEU A 12 31.21 -3.73 1.83
N THR A 13 30.65 -3.72 0.63
CA THR A 13 31.40 -3.38 -0.58
C THR A 13 31.70 -1.89 -0.64
N GLU A 14 32.68 -1.49 -1.46
CA GLU A 14 32.97 -0.06 -1.68
C GLU A 14 31.75 0.69 -2.25
N ARG A 15 30.97 0.03 -3.11
CA ARG A 15 29.73 0.57 -3.66
C ARG A 15 28.69 0.83 -2.57
N GLU A 16 28.50 -0.11 -1.65
CA GLU A 16 27.56 0.04 -0.53
C GLU A 16 27.99 1.15 0.42
N ARG A 17 29.29 1.24 0.73
CA ARG A 17 29.85 2.36 1.54
C ARG A 17 29.56 3.72 0.91
N LYS A 18 29.77 3.86 -0.41
CA LYS A 18 29.45 5.11 -1.14
C LYS A 18 27.95 5.42 -1.13
N LEU A 19 27.09 4.42 -1.20
CA LEU A 19 25.63 4.62 -1.11
C LEU A 19 25.20 5.08 0.29
N LEU A 20 25.79 4.53 1.34
CA LEU A 20 25.49 4.92 2.73
C LEU A 20 25.87 6.37 3.03
N GLN A 21 26.98 6.86 2.46
CA GLN A 21 27.35 8.28 2.58
C GLN A 21 26.32 9.23 1.98
N ARG A 22 25.46 8.74 1.08
CA ARG A 22 24.37 9.49 0.46
C ARG A 22 23.00 9.17 1.05
N ALA A 23 22.96 8.35 2.11
CA ALA A 23 21.71 7.98 2.75
C ALA A 23 21.08 9.22 3.43
N PRO A 24 19.76 9.43 3.30
CA PRO A 24 19.08 10.48 4.04
C PRO A 24 19.27 10.33 5.54
N ARG A 25 19.26 11.46 6.26
CA ARG A 25 19.28 11.45 7.73
C ARG A 25 18.11 10.62 8.25
N GLY A 26 18.39 9.74 9.22
CA GLY A 26 17.39 8.84 9.81
C GLY A 26 17.12 7.57 9.01
N ALA A 27 17.66 7.42 7.79
CA ALA A 27 17.54 6.17 7.05
C ALA A 27 18.51 5.08 7.55
N VAL A 28 19.64 5.50 8.12
CA VAL A 28 20.70 4.66 8.67
C VAL A 28 21.29 5.30 9.91
N GLU A 29 21.70 4.47 10.85
CA GLU A 29 22.63 4.82 11.92
C GLU A 29 23.97 4.17 11.61
N SER A 30 25.07 4.91 11.76
CA SER A 30 26.39 4.40 11.44
C SER A 30 27.45 4.96 12.39
N ASP A 31 28.37 4.09 12.78
CA ASP A 31 29.64 4.46 13.39
C ASP A 31 30.82 3.88 12.56
N VAL A 32 32.04 3.93 13.12
CA VAL A 32 33.25 3.47 12.42
C VAL A 32 33.23 1.96 12.15
N ARG A 33 32.56 1.17 13.00
CA ARG A 33 32.60 -0.30 13.01
C ARG A 33 31.38 -0.93 12.39
N GLN A 34 30.21 -0.29 12.49
CA GLN A 34 28.94 -0.89 12.10
C GLN A 34 27.97 0.12 11.49
N VAL A 35 27.04 -0.41 10.71
CA VAL A 35 25.92 0.33 10.13
C VAL A 35 24.63 -0.43 10.42
N VAL A 36 23.61 0.29 10.88
CA VAL A 36 22.26 -0.21 11.12
C VAL A 36 21.32 0.48 10.14
N ARG A 37 20.59 -0.32 9.35
CA ARG A 37 19.53 0.22 8.48
C ARG A 37 18.28 0.48 9.30
N LEU A 38 17.80 1.72 9.32
CA LEU A 38 16.56 2.12 10.00
C LEU A 38 15.38 2.25 9.04
N ALA A 39 15.63 2.56 7.77
CA ALA A 39 14.57 2.84 6.80
C ALA A 39 13.62 1.64 6.61
N VAL A 40 12.37 1.84 7.03
CA VAL A 40 11.20 0.99 6.81
C VAL A 40 10.06 1.81 6.21
N ALA A 41 9.16 1.15 5.47
CA ALA A 41 7.94 1.81 5.04
C ALA A 41 7.12 2.20 6.29
N PRO A 42 6.66 3.46 6.41
CA PRO A 42 6.01 3.94 7.63
C PRO A 42 4.66 3.28 7.89
N VAL A 43 3.99 2.83 6.82
CA VAL A 43 2.70 2.14 6.88
C VAL A 43 2.64 1.01 5.86
N SER A 44 1.72 0.07 6.11
CA SER A 44 1.37 -0.99 5.16
C SER A 44 -0.12 -0.95 4.87
N VAL A 45 -0.49 -0.49 3.68
CA VAL A 45 -1.88 -0.52 3.21
C VAL A 45 -2.27 -1.96 2.88
N ARG A 46 -3.28 -2.48 3.59
CA ARG A 46 -3.76 -3.85 3.39
C ARG A 46 -4.84 -3.95 2.34
N PHE A 47 -5.70 -2.94 2.25
CA PHE A 47 -6.89 -2.96 1.41
C PHE A 47 -7.31 -1.55 0.98
N ALA A 48 -7.75 -1.41 -0.27
CA ALA A 48 -8.33 -0.18 -0.80
C ALA A 48 -9.77 -0.41 -1.28
N VAL A 49 -10.69 0.46 -0.87
CA VAL A 49 -12.07 0.49 -1.37
C VAL A 49 -12.25 1.75 -2.20
N VAL A 50 -12.76 1.60 -3.43
CA VAL A 50 -12.94 2.74 -4.34
C VAL A 50 -14.39 2.83 -4.77
N ALA A 51 -15.01 3.98 -4.52
CA ALA A 51 -16.37 4.25 -4.97
C ALA A 51 -16.42 4.41 -6.51
N ALA A 52 -17.39 3.75 -7.13
CA ALA A 52 -17.64 3.84 -8.57
C ALA A 52 -19.16 3.77 -8.85
N ARG A 53 -19.59 4.40 -9.94
CA ARG A 53 -21.01 4.37 -10.35
C ARG A 53 -21.35 3.10 -11.12
N THR A 54 -20.38 2.57 -11.85
CA THR A 54 -20.50 1.33 -12.62
C THR A 54 -19.33 0.41 -12.35
N TRP A 55 -19.52 -0.90 -12.54
CA TRP A 55 -18.44 -1.86 -12.34
C TRP A 55 -17.30 -1.68 -13.36
N ARG A 56 -17.60 -1.24 -14.60
CA ARG A 56 -16.60 -0.94 -15.63
C ARG A 56 -15.67 0.19 -15.20
N GLU A 57 -16.22 1.27 -14.67
CA GLU A 57 -15.46 2.37 -14.06
C GLU A 57 -14.68 1.88 -12.83
N GLY A 58 -15.31 1.05 -11.99
CA GLY A 58 -14.73 0.46 -10.80
C GLY A 58 -13.48 -0.37 -11.10
N LEU A 59 -13.48 -1.16 -12.17
CA LEU A 59 -12.31 -1.93 -12.61
C LEU A 59 -11.10 -1.04 -12.91
N VAL A 60 -11.32 0.08 -13.60
CA VAL A 60 -10.23 1.03 -13.93
C VAL A 60 -9.71 1.70 -12.67
N LYS A 61 -10.60 2.20 -11.80
CA LYS A 61 -10.21 2.91 -10.58
C LYS A 61 -9.50 1.99 -9.58
N ALA A 62 -10.10 0.83 -9.28
CA ALA A 62 -9.53 -0.17 -8.39
C ALA A 62 -8.27 -0.80 -8.98
N GLY A 63 -8.20 -0.96 -10.30
CA GLY A 63 -7.02 -1.45 -11.01
C GLY A 63 -5.73 -0.67 -10.69
N ARG A 64 -5.82 0.64 -10.46
CA ARG A 64 -4.65 1.48 -10.11
C ARG A 64 -3.95 1.05 -8.82
N PHE A 65 -4.64 0.35 -7.92
CA PHE A 65 -4.09 -0.12 -6.65
C PHE A 65 -3.46 -1.52 -6.71
N ALA A 66 -3.52 -2.20 -7.87
CA ALA A 66 -2.97 -3.55 -8.05
C ALA A 66 -1.51 -3.72 -7.58
N PRO A 67 -0.59 -2.74 -7.78
CA PRO A 67 0.79 -2.88 -7.34
C PRO A 67 1.01 -2.74 -5.82
N PHE A 68 -0.01 -2.31 -5.07
CA PHE A 68 0.16 -1.79 -3.71
C PHE A 68 -0.58 -2.60 -2.64
N CYS A 69 -1.81 -3.04 -2.91
CA CYS A 69 -2.67 -3.70 -1.93
C CYS A 69 -3.82 -4.49 -2.57
N ALA A 70 -4.56 -5.25 -1.76
CA ALA A 70 -5.83 -5.84 -2.19
C ALA A 70 -6.85 -4.72 -2.39
N ARG A 71 -7.82 -4.90 -3.29
CA ARG A 71 -8.72 -3.80 -3.68
C ARG A 71 -10.11 -4.25 -4.05
N ALA A 72 -11.10 -3.43 -3.74
CA ALA A 72 -12.48 -3.63 -4.17
C ALA A 72 -13.10 -2.33 -4.67
N MET A 73 -14.09 -2.47 -5.55
CA MET A 73 -14.98 -1.38 -5.92
C MET A 73 -16.23 -1.39 -5.05
N LEU A 74 -16.61 -0.22 -4.54
CA LEU A 74 -17.89 0.00 -3.88
C LEU A 74 -18.88 0.55 -4.89
N LEU A 75 -19.92 -0.22 -5.17
CA LEU A 75 -21.01 0.14 -6.07
C LEU A 75 -22.24 0.59 -5.28
N PRO A 76 -23.04 1.53 -5.82
CA PRO A 76 -24.25 2.02 -5.14
C PRO A 76 -25.32 0.93 -5.00
N ALA A 77 -25.35 -0.03 -5.92
CA ALA A 77 -26.27 -1.17 -5.92
C ALA A 77 -25.63 -2.36 -6.67
N ALA A 78 -26.22 -3.54 -6.52
CA ALA A 78 -25.81 -4.71 -7.29
C ALA A 78 -26.05 -4.46 -8.80
N PRO A 79 -25.05 -4.67 -9.67
CA PRO A 79 -25.23 -4.51 -11.11
C PRO A 79 -26.22 -5.55 -11.65
N SER A 80 -26.98 -5.18 -12.67
CA SER A 80 -27.92 -6.10 -13.35
C SER A 80 -27.18 -7.23 -14.09
N ASP A 81 -25.98 -6.96 -14.59
CA ASP A 81 -25.05 -7.89 -15.23
C ASP A 81 -24.01 -8.44 -14.22
N LEU A 82 -24.46 -8.90 -13.05
CA LEU A 82 -23.57 -9.30 -11.94
C LEU A 82 -22.60 -10.44 -12.29
N ASP A 83 -23.02 -11.42 -13.08
CA ASP A 83 -22.16 -12.54 -13.43
C ASP A 83 -21.00 -12.09 -14.34
N ASP A 84 -21.26 -11.22 -15.31
CA ASP A 84 -20.21 -10.60 -16.14
C ASP A 84 -19.26 -9.76 -15.28
N ALA A 85 -19.81 -8.96 -14.37
CA ALA A 85 -19.02 -8.17 -13.44
C ALA A 85 -18.10 -9.06 -12.58
N ARG A 86 -18.60 -10.20 -12.07
CA ARG A 86 -17.83 -11.17 -11.28
C ARG A 86 -16.71 -11.80 -12.10
N VAL A 87 -16.98 -12.22 -13.34
CA VAL A 87 -15.97 -12.79 -14.23
C VAL A 87 -14.83 -11.80 -14.47
N GLN A 88 -15.17 -10.55 -14.81
CA GLN A 88 -14.16 -9.52 -15.07
C GLN A 88 -13.40 -9.14 -13.79
N ALA A 89 -14.10 -8.97 -12.67
CA ALA A 89 -13.47 -8.63 -11.40
C ALA A 89 -12.53 -9.73 -10.91
N GLY A 90 -12.93 -11.01 -11.08
CA GLY A 90 -12.10 -12.17 -10.82
C GLY A 90 -10.84 -12.21 -11.68
N PHE A 91 -10.95 -11.92 -12.98
CA PHE A 91 -9.79 -11.85 -13.89
C PHE A 91 -8.75 -10.81 -13.43
N TYR A 92 -9.19 -9.67 -12.90
CA TYR A 92 -8.30 -8.63 -12.40
C TYR A 92 -7.96 -8.77 -10.89
N GLY A 93 -8.51 -9.75 -10.17
CA GLY A 93 -8.34 -9.90 -8.72
C GLY A 93 -8.93 -8.74 -7.90
N ILE A 94 -10.01 -8.13 -8.38
CA ILE A 94 -10.70 -7.00 -7.75
C ILE A 94 -11.98 -7.50 -7.06
N GLY A 95 -12.22 -7.09 -5.81
CA GLY A 95 -13.47 -7.37 -5.12
C GLY A 95 -14.61 -6.46 -5.56
N ILE A 96 -15.84 -6.91 -5.37
CA ILE A 96 -17.06 -6.11 -5.59
C ILE A 96 -17.81 -6.03 -4.28
N CYS A 97 -18.13 -4.82 -3.83
CA CYS A 97 -18.98 -4.61 -2.67
C CYS A 97 -20.08 -3.59 -2.95
N VAL A 98 -21.18 -3.72 -2.22
CA VAL A 98 -22.30 -2.79 -2.21
C VAL A 98 -22.64 -2.44 -0.77
N PHE A 99 -23.22 -1.27 -0.54
CA PHE A 99 -23.79 -0.93 0.75
C PHE A 99 -25.30 -1.24 0.73
N SER A 100 -25.71 -2.25 1.48
CA SER A 100 -27.11 -2.70 1.54
C SER A 100 -27.53 -2.93 2.98
N SER A 101 -28.73 -2.47 3.35
CA SER A 101 -29.28 -2.64 4.70
C SER A 101 -28.33 -2.19 5.83
N GLY A 102 -27.62 -1.07 5.62
CA GLY A 102 -26.67 -0.52 6.59
C GLY A 102 -25.37 -1.31 6.74
N LYS A 103 -25.10 -2.28 5.85
CA LYS A 103 -23.91 -3.13 5.90
C LYS A 103 -23.20 -3.16 4.55
N LEU A 104 -21.87 -3.28 4.60
CA LEU A 104 -21.08 -3.59 3.43
C LEU A 104 -21.25 -5.07 3.09
N GLN A 105 -21.74 -5.36 1.89
CA GLN A 105 -21.92 -6.71 1.39
C GLN A 105 -20.92 -6.98 0.26
N MET A 106 -20.09 -8.00 0.41
CA MET A 106 -19.21 -8.50 -0.65
C MET A 106 -20.02 -9.33 -1.63
N LEU A 107 -20.03 -8.93 -2.91
CA LEU A 107 -20.61 -9.69 -4.02
C LEU A 107 -19.56 -10.57 -4.72
N ALA A 108 -18.28 -10.20 -4.59
CA ALA A 108 -17.10 -10.96 -4.99
C ALA A 108 -15.92 -10.59 -4.09
N GLU A 109 -15.20 -11.58 -3.57
CA GLU A 109 -14.01 -11.35 -2.75
C GLU A 109 -12.82 -10.88 -3.60
N PRO A 110 -12.01 -9.94 -3.10
CA PRO A 110 -10.76 -9.53 -3.76
C PRO A 110 -9.70 -10.63 -3.65
N GLU A 111 -8.77 -10.66 -4.61
CA GLU A 111 -7.60 -11.51 -4.47
C GLU A 111 -6.70 -11.00 -3.31
N ARG A 112 -6.13 -11.92 -2.54
CA ARG A 112 -5.18 -11.57 -1.48
C ARG A 112 -3.93 -10.96 -2.10
N TYR A 113 -3.53 -9.80 -1.62
CA TYR A 113 -2.28 -9.18 -2.03
C TYR A 113 -1.10 -9.71 -1.20
N ALA A 114 -0.09 -10.22 -1.88
CA ALA A 114 1.21 -10.55 -1.31
C ALA A 114 2.30 -9.72 -1.99
N ARG A 115 3.00 -8.89 -1.21
CA ARG A 115 4.10 -8.06 -1.72
C ARG A 115 5.24 -8.96 -2.21
N ARG A 116 5.48 -8.97 -3.52
CA ARG A 116 6.55 -9.80 -4.14
C ARG A 116 7.89 -9.09 -4.29
N ARG A 117 7.89 -7.76 -4.41
CA ARG A 117 9.09 -6.92 -4.60
C ARG A 117 8.92 -5.63 -3.82
N HIS A 118 10.03 -4.96 -3.54
CA HIS A 118 10.04 -3.57 -3.12
C HIS A 118 10.30 -2.70 -4.34
N SER A 119 9.45 -1.70 -4.58
CA SER A 119 9.64 -0.70 -5.62
C SER A 119 9.58 0.72 -5.03
N SER A 120 10.19 1.68 -5.74
CA SER A 120 10.09 3.10 -5.38
C SER A 120 8.64 3.58 -5.35
N ALA A 121 7.81 3.12 -6.29
CA ALA A 121 6.38 3.46 -6.33
C ALA A 121 5.63 2.96 -5.08
N GLN A 122 5.95 1.76 -4.58
CA GLN A 122 5.34 1.25 -3.35
C GLN A 122 5.79 2.03 -2.11
N TRP A 123 7.06 2.45 -2.09
CA TRP A 123 7.59 3.26 -1.00
C TRP A 123 6.90 4.62 -0.97
N TRP A 124 6.86 5.29 -2.13
CA TRP A 124 6.16 6.57 -2.31
C TRP A 124 4.69 6.48 -1.90
N PHE A 125 3.98 5.44 -2.34
CA PHE A 125 2.59 5.22 -1.95
C PHE A 125 2.42 5.08 -0.43
N ALA A 126 3.33 4.40 0.26
CA ALA A 126 3.29 4.29 1.72
C ALA A 126 3.56 5.63 2.41
N GLU A 127 4.51 6.42 1.91
CA GLU A 127 4.81 7.76 2.45
C GLU A 127 3.63 8.72 2.26
N GLU A 128 3.01 8.73 1.09
CA GLU A 128 1.83 9.55 0.80
C GLU A 128 0.68 9.24 1.76
N ILE A 129 0.38 7.96 1.99
CA ILE A 129 -0.68 7.56 2.91
C ILE A 129 -0.31 7.91 4.35
N TYR A 130 0.95 7.73 4.76
CA TYR A 130 1.39 8.12 6.09
C TYR A 130 1.19 9.63 6.33
N GLN A 131 1.58 10.47 5.36
CA GLN A 131 1.40 11.93 5.45
C GLN A 131 -0.08 12.32 5.61
N GLN A 132 -0.97 11.68 4.86
CA GLN A 132 -2.41 11.92 4.99
C GLN A 132 -2.93 11.51 6.37
N LEU A 133 -2.51 10.35 6.89
CA LEU A 133 -2.91 9.88 8.21
C LEU A 133 -2.43 10.80 9.34
N THR A 134 -1.20 11.31 9.25
CA THR A 134 -0.65 12.23 10.25
C THR A 134 -1.35 13.59 10.19
N ALA A 135 -1.63 14.13 9.00
CA ALA A 135 -2.35 15.39 8.86
C ALA A 135 -3.78 15.31 9.43
N THR A 136 -4.52 14.24 9.12
CA THR A 136 -5.87 14.03 9.68
C THR A 136 -5.83 13.83 11.20
N GLY A 137 -4.80 13.16 11.72
CA GLY A 137 -4.62 12.99 13.17
C GLY A 137 -4.37 14.32 13.90
N GLU A 138 -3.62 15.23 13.30
CA GLU A 138 -3.36 16.57 13.82
C GLU A 138 -4.63 17.45 13.80
N GLU A 139 -5.43 17.39 12.74
CA GLU A 139 -6.72 18.10 12.65
C GLU A 139 -7.73 17.63 13.71
N LEU A 140 -7.81 16.31 13.95
CA LEU A 140 -8.68 15.73 14.99
C LEU A 140 -8.19 16.07 16.41
N ALA A 141 -6.88 16.21 16.62
CA ALA A 141 -6.31 16.59 17.92
C ALA A 141 -6.40 18.09 18.20
N ALA A 142 -6.42 18.94 17.17
CA ALA A 142 -6.53 20.39 17.30
C ALA A 142 -7.98 20.90 17.43
N GLY A 143 -8.97 20.07 17.09
CA GLY A 143 -10.40 20.38 17.21
C GLY A 143 -11.09 19.85 18.47
N GLY A 144 -10.32 19.39 19.47
CA GLY A 144 -10.80 18.83 20.75
C GLY A 144 -10.63 19.76 21.94
#